data_AF-A0A432H0R3-F1
#
_entry.id   AF-A0A432H0R3-F1
#
_cell.length_a   1.000
_cell.length_b   1.000
_cell.length_c   1.000
_cell.angle_alpha   90.00
_cell.angle_beta   90.00
_cell.angle_gamma   90.00
#
_symmetry.space_group_name_H-M   'P 1'
#
loop_
_entity.id
_entity.type
_entity.pdbx_description
1 polymer ?
#
loop_
_entity_poly.entity_id
_entity_poly.type
_entity_poly.pdbx_seq_one_letter_code
_entity_poly.pdbx_strand_id
1 'polypeptide(L)'
;HAGNHPDAIQELDLCIEATPDDLSALLSLAGSLRRIGEGDRAREVLKIHTQAREAISLVDRRPLPDLNQAPGLSAQAEIIRALVVLGRIDEAKRQLARRRAIAPADPANDSLHSLIQAQETR
;
A
#
# COMPACT_ATOMS: atom_id res chain seq x y z
N HIS A 1 19.13 -26.14 -16.66
CA HIS A 1 19.45 -25.92 -15.24
C HIS A 1 18.39 -26.60 -14.40
N ALA A 2 18.73 -27.70 -13.73
CA ALA A 2 17.87 -28.29 -12.70
C ALA A 2 17.90 -27.31 -11.52
N GLY A 3 16.91 -26.41 -11.46
CA GLY A 3 16.78 -25.50 -10.33
C GLY A 3 16.46 -26.31 -9.09
N ASN A 4 17.10 -26.01 -7.96
CA ASN A 4 16.72 -26.52 -6.65
C ASN A 4 15.36 -25.94 -6.23
N HIS A 5 14.32 -26.37 -6.93
CA HIS A 5 12.93 -26.08 -6.61
C HIS A 5 12.51 -26.56 -5.21
N PRO A 6 12.96 -27.72 -4.68
CA PRO A 6 12.59 -28.12 -3.33
C PRO A 6 13.17 -27.19 -2.24
N ASP A 7 14.44 -26.80 -2.36
CA ASP A 7 15.05 -25.86 -1.39
C ASP A 7 14.36 -24.50 -1.45
N ALA A 8 14.08 -23.99 -2.66
CA ALA A 8 13.36 -22.74 -2.85
C ALA A 8 11.94 -22.79 -2.24
N ILE A 9 11.24 -23.92 -2.37
CA ILE A 9 9.91 -24.11 -1.74
C ILE A 9 10.04 -24.01 -0.22
N GLN A 10 11.05 -24.65 0.39
CA GLN A 10 11.24 -24.60 1.84
C GLN A 10 11.55 -23.17 2.34
N GLU A 11 12.43 -22.44 1.64
CA GLU A 11 12.73 -21.05 2.00
C GLU A 11 11.51 -20.13 1.85
N LEU A 12 10.70 -20.36 0.81
CA LEU A 12 9.48 -19.60 0.58
C LEU A 12 8.39 -19.91 1.59
N ASP A 13 8.25 -21.18 2.00
CA ASP A 13 7.33 -21.58 3.07
C ASP A 13 7.71 -20.87 4.39
N LEU A 14 8.99 -20.82 4.75
CA LEU A 14 9.48 -20.07 5.92
C LEU A 14 9.19 -18.56 5.82
N CYS A 15 9.35 -17.99 4.62
CA CYS A 15 9.06 -16.58 4.37
C CYS A 15 7.58 -16.27 4.57
N ILE A 16 6.68 -17.14 4.10
CA ILE A 16 5.23 -17.00 4.25
C ILE A 16 4.79 -17.25 5.69
N GLU A 17 5.43 -18.15 6.43
CA GLU A 17 5.19 -18.33 7.87
C GLU A 17 5.49 -17.05 8.66
N ALA A 18 6.59 -16.37 8.31
CA ALA A 18 6.97 -15.11 8.93
C ALA A 18 6.14 -13.90 8.45
N THR A 19 5.73 -13.90 7.18
CA THR A 19 4.97 -12.81 6.55
C THR A 19 3.92 -13.40 5.60
N PRO A 20 2.72 -13.73 6.11
CA PRO A 20 1.69 -14.45 5.36
C PRO A 20 1.11 -13.70 4.16
N ASP A 21 1.31 -12.39 4.10
CA ASP A 21 0.82 -11.46 3.10
C ASP A 21 1.91 -10.99 2.11
N ASP A 22 3.11 -11.58 2.14
CA ASP A 22 4.15 -11.33 1.15
C ASP A 22 3.73 -11.88 -0.23
N LEU A 23 3.23 -10.97 -1.07
CA LEU A 23 2.75 -11.29 -2.42
C LEU A 23 3.86 -11.87 -3.31
N SER A 24 5.10 -11.45 -3.12
CA SER A 24 6.24 -11.92 -3.92
C SER A 24 6.61 -13.35 -3.56
N ALA A 25 6.64 -13.66 -2.26
CA ALA A 25 6.89 -15.00 -1.76
C ALA A 25 5.79 -15.97 -2.20
N LEU A 26 4.51 -15.58 -2.05
CA LEU A 26 3.37 -16.41 -2.49
C LEU A 26 3.40 -16.69 -4.00
N LEU A 27 3.69 -15.68 -4.83
CA LEU A 27 3.77 -15.87 -6.29
C LEU A 27 4.96 -16.78 -6.68
N SER A 28 6.10 -16.60 -6.02
CA SER A 28 7.31 -17.40 -6.24
C SER A 28 7.11 -18.86 -5.81
N LEU A 29 6.38 -19.10 -4.72
CA LEU A 29 6.05 -20.43 -4.22
C LEU A 29 5.14 -21.15 -5.20
N ALA A 30 4.05 -20.50 -5.63
CA ALA A 30 3.16 -21.05 -6.65
C ALA A 30 3.91 -21.39 -7.95
N GLY A 31 4.84 -20.54 -8.38
CA GLY A 31 5.70 -20.79 -9.54
C GLY A 31 6.57 -22.03 -9.37
N SER A 32 7.19 -22.20 -8.21
CA SER A 32 8.06 -23.35 -7.90
C SER A 32 7.27 -24.66 -7.79
N LEU A 33 6.12 -24.64 -7.13
CA LEU A 33 5.20 -25.78 -7.01
C LEU A 33 4.73 -26.28 -8.39
N ARG A 34 4.36 -25.37 -9.31
CA ARG A 34 3.98 -25.76 -10.68
C ARG A 34 5.13 -26.45 -11.43
N ARG A 35 6.38 -26.02 -11.22
CA ARG A 35 7.55 -26.60 -11.90
C ARG A 35 7.89 -28.00 -11.42
N ILE A 36 7.53 -28.35 -10.19
CA ILE A 36 7.73 -29.71 -9.63
C ILE A 36 6.49 -30.61 -9.78
N GLY A 37 5.42 -30.12 -10.41
CA GLY A 37 4.20 -30.89 -10.66
C GLY A 37 3.14 -30.82 -9.54
N GLU A 38 3.39 -30.05 -8.48
CA GLU A 38 2.47 -29.82 -7.36
C GLU A 38 1.37 -28.81 -7.73
N GLY A 39 0.55 -29.17 -8.72
CA GLY A 39 -0.44 -28.28 -9.32
C GLY A 39 -1.54 -27.83 -8.36
N ASP A 40 -2.01 -28.72 -7.49
CA ASP A 40 -3.08 -28.41 -6.53
C ASP A 40 -2.61 -27.45 -5.43
N ARG A 41 -1.43 -27.71 -4.83
CA ARG A 41 -0.80 -26.77 -3.88
C ARG A 41 -0.54 -25.41 -4.53
N ALA A 42 -0.08 -25.38 -5.79
CA ALA A 42 0.14 -24.11 -6.48
C ALA A 42 -1.16 -23.30 -6.66
N ARG A 43 -2.29 -23.96 -6.92
CA ARG A 43 -3.60 -23.30 -7.03
C ARG A 43 -4.05 -22.72 -5.71
N GLU A 44 -3.83 -23.44 -4.62
CA GLU A 44 -4.13 -22.96 -3.27
C GLU A 44 -3.31 -21.72 -2.92
N VAL A 45 -2.00 -21.75 -3.17
CA VAL A 45 -1.10 -20.60 -2.94
C VAL A 45 -1.52 -19.39 -3.80
N LEU A 46 -1.91 -19.58 -5.05
CA LEU A 46 -2.42 -18.48 -5.90
C LEU A 46 -3.75 -17.91 -5.40
N LYS A 47 -4.61 -18.73 -4.80
CA LYS A 47 -5.84 -18.25 -4.17
C LYS A 47 -5.50 -17.37 -2.97
N ILE A 48 -4.59 -17.81 -2.11
CA ILE A 48 -4.10 -17.02 -0.96
C ILE A 48 -3.48 -15.70 -1.43
N HIS A 49 -2.60 -15.74 -2.44
CA HIS A 49 -2.04 -14.54 -3.06
C HIS A 49 -3.12 -13.55 -3.52
N THR A 50 -4.17 -14.05 -4.17
CA THR A 50 -5.26 -13.20 -4.66
C THR A 50 -6.03 -12.57 -3.49
N GLN A 51 -6.33 -13.36 -2.45
CA GLN A 51 -7.00 -12.87 -1.24
C GLN A 51 -6.15 -11.84 -0.47
N ALA A 52 -4.84 -12.10 -0.31
CA ALA A 52 -3.91 -11.17 0.31
C ALA A 52 -3.82 -9.86 -0.48
N ARG A 53 -3.72 -9.94 -1.81
CA ARG A 53 -3.70 -8.77 -2.68
C ARG A 53 -5.00 -7.97 -2.60
N GLU A 54 -6.15 -8.64 -2.53
CA GLU A 54 -7.45 -7.99 -2.33
C GLU A 54 -7.55 -7.34 -0.96
N ALA A 55 -7.09 -8.00 0.11
CA ALA A 55 -7.08 -7.43 1.46
C ALA A 55 -6.18 -6.18 1.54
N ILE A 56 -4.97 -6.23 0.97
CA ILE A 56 -4.07 -5.07 0.87
C ILE A 56 -4.72 -3.96 0.06
N SER A 57 -5.34 -4.29 -1.08
CA SER A 57 -6.08 -3.33 -1.90
C SER A 57 -7.27 -2.73 -1.17
N LEU A 58 -7.97 -3.48 -0.32
CA LEU A 58 -9.07 -2.96 0.50
C LEU A 58 -8.59 -2.03 1.62
N VAL A 59 -7.41 -2.29 2.19
CA VAL A 59 -6.75 -1.37 3.13
C VAL A 59 -6.36 -0.06 2.43
N ASP A 60 -5.81 -0.14 1.22
CA ASP A 60 -5.50 1.03 0.37
C ASP A 60 -6.78 1.80 -0.02
N ARG A 61 -7.83 1.04 -0.38
CA ARG A 61 -9.17 1.51 -0.72
C ARG A 61 -10.02 1.89 0.47
N ARG A 62 -9.53 1.82 1.72
CA ARG A 62 -10.25 2.39 2.85
C ARG A 62 -10.59 3.82 2.45
N PRO A 63 -11.88 4.15 2.23
CA PRO A 63 -12.23 5.44 1.69
C PRO A 63 -11.67 6.46 2.65
N LEU A 64 -10.76 7.27 2.13
CA LEU A 64 -10.28 8.41 2.87
C LEU A 64 -11.51 9.22 3.29
N PRO A 65 -11.49 9.85 4.48
CA PRO A 65 -12.57 10.75 4.86
C PRO A 65 -12.89 11.66 3.67
N ASP A 66 -14.15 11.66 3.23
CA ASP A 66 -14.58 12.40 2.04
C ASP A 66 -14.41 13.89 2.32
N LEU A 67 -13.26 14.40 1.85
CA LEU A 67 -12.68 15.69 2.19
C LEU A 67 -13.52 16.88 1.74
N ASN A 68 -14.49 16.66 0.86
CA ASN A 68 -15.46 17.67 0.45
C ASN A 68 -16.45 18.03 1.58
N GLN A 69 -16.50 17.23 2.66
CA GLN A 69 -17.40 17.44 3.80
C GLN A 69 -16.69 17.87 5.09
N ALA A 70 -15.35 18.04 5.08
CA ALA A 70 -14.63 18.48 6.27
C ALA A 70 -14.99 19.94 6.59
N PRO A 71 -15.64 20.22 7.73
CA PRO A 71 -16.05 21.59 8.06
C PRO A 71 -14.82 22.41 8.46
N GLY A 72 -14.44 23.34 7.58
CA GLY A 72 -13.45 24.37 7.87
C GLY A 72 -11.98 23.99 7.62
N LEU A 73 -11.16 25.03 7.61
CA LEU A 73 -9.74 24.96 7.28
C LEU A 73 -8.94 24.14 8.31
N SER A 74 -9.36 24.03 9.57
CA SER A 74 -8.60 23.21 10.53
C SER A 74 -8.74 21.71 10.23
N ALA A 75 -9.97 21.24 9.97
CA ALA A 75 -10.23 19.83 9.66
C ALA A 75 -9.53 19.39 8.36
N GLN A 76 -9.56 20.25 7.33
CA GLN A 76 -8.84 20.00 6.09
C GLN A 76 -7.31 19.89 6.30
N ALA A 77 -6.73 20.67 7.21
CA ALA A 77 -5.29 20.60 7.49
C ALA A 77 -4.92 19.28 8.17
N GLU A 78 -5.71 18.84 9.15
CA GLU A 78 -5.49 17.58 9.86
C GLU A 78 -5.58 16.38 8.94
N ILE A 79 -6.52 16.38 8.00
CA ILE A 79 -6.62 15.29 7.02
C ILE A 79 -5.41 15.27 6.09
N ILE A 80 -4.93 16.43 5.62
CA ILE A 80 -3.71 16.49 4.80
C ILE A 80 -2.51 15.95 5.58
N ARG A 81 -2.36 16.27 6.88
CA ARG A 81 -1.31 15.68 7.74
C ARG A 81 -1.44 14.17 7.83
N ALA A 82 -2.66 13.66 8.06
CA ALA A 82 -2.91 12.22 8.15
C ALA A 82 -2.54 11.48 6.85
N LEU A 83 -2.87 12.06 5.69
CA LEU A 83 -2.49 11.51 4.38
C LEU A 83 -0.98 11.38 4.23
N VAL A 84 -0.22 12.36 4.71
CA VAL A 84 1.25 12.31 4.66
C VAL A 84 1.83 11.29 5.62
N VAL A 85 1.28 11.16 6.83
CA VAL A 85 1.68 10.10 7.78
C VAL A 85 1.44 8.71 7.21
N LEU A 86 0.36 8.54 6.44
CA LEU A 86 0.02 7.28 5.76
C LEU A 86 0.80 7.05 4.45
N GLY A 87 1.75 7.94 4.09
CA GLY A 87 2.51 7.83 2.85
C GLY A 87 1.72 8.11 1.56
N ARG A 88 0.49 8.63 1.67
CA ARG A 88 -0.42 8.91 0.54
C ARG A 88 -0.14 10.29 -0.06
N ILE A 89 1.10 10.49 -0.53
CA ILE A 89 1.65 11.79 -0.93
C ILE A 89 0.87 12.43 -2.08
N ASP A 90 0.52 11.68 -3.13
CA ASP A 90 -0.23 12.21 -4.27
C ASP A 90 -1.61 12.74 -3.88
N GLU A 91 -2.28 12.06 -2.93
CA GLU A 91 -3.57 12.51 -2.43
C GLU A 91 -3.41 13.75 -1.55
N ALA A 92 -2.39 13.79 -0.67
CA ALA A 92 -2.10 14.97 0.14
C ALA A 92 -1.89 16.22 -0.74
N LYS A 93 -1.19 16.08 -1.88
CA LYS A 93 -1.00 17.15 -2.87
C LYS A 93 -2.31 17.59 -3.50
N ARG A 94 -3.15 16.65 -3.96
CA ARG A 94 -4.47 16.97 -4.53
C ARG A 94 -5.32 17.79 -3.55
N GLN A 95 -5.28 17.42 -2.28
CA GLN A 95 -6.09 18.05 -1.23
C GLN A 95 -5.54 19.43 -0.83
N LEU A 96 -4.22 19.57 -0.75
CA LEU A 96 -3.58 20.87 -0.57
C LEU A 96 -3.88 21.84 -1.73
N ALA A 97 -3.88 21.36 -2.98
CA ALA A 97 -4.23 22.18 -4.14
C ALA A 97 -5.67 22.71 -4.06
N ARG A 98 -6.62 21.85 -3.66
CA ARG A 98 -8.03 22.25 -3.45
C ARG A 98 -8.16 23.26 -2.32
N ARG A 99 -7.53 23.01 -1.17
CA ARG A 99 -7.49 23.93 -0.04
C ARG A 99 -6.95 25.30 -0.47
N ARG A 100 -5.84 25.35 -1.21
CA ARG A 100 -5.23 26.58 -1.73
C ARG A 100 -6.15 27.33 -2.70
N ALA A 101 -6.98 26.63 -3.47
CA ALA A 101 -7.98 27.27 -4.32
C ALA A 101 -9.08 27.98 -3.52
N ILE A 102 -9.42 27.48 -2.33
CA ILE A 102 -10.48 28.03 -1.46
C ILE A 102 -9.91 29.13 -0.54
N ALA A 103 -8.74 28.88 0.06
CA ALA A 103 -8.10 29.77 1.02
C ALA A 103 -6.59 29.86 0.74
N PRO A 104 -6.18 30.61 -0.31
CA PRO A 104 -4.78 30.68 -0.73
C PRO A 104 -3.87 31.32 0.33
N ALA A 105 -4.39 32.30 1.09
CA ALA A 105 -3.64 33.04 2.10
C ALA A 105 -3.56 32.34 3.47
N ASP A 106 -4.11 31.13 3.61
CA ASP A 106 -4.07 30.39 4.86
C ASP A 106 -2.63 29.93 5.17
N PRO A 107 -2.04 30.30 6.32
CA PRO A 107 -0.63 30.03 6.62
C PRO A 107 -0.35 28.52 6.82
N ALA A 108 -1.37 27.70 7.07
CA ALA A 108 -1.17 26.26 7.14
C ALA A 108 -0.79 25.67 5.77
N ASN A 109 -1.09 26.35 4.67
CA ASN A 109 -0.75 25.89 3.31
C ASN A 109 0.76 25.69 3.12
N ASP A 110 1.59 26.57 3.67
CA ASP A 110 3.05 26.48 3.54
C ASP A 110 3.62 25.40 4.45
N SER A 111 3.06 25.29 5.65
CA SER A 111 3.41 24.21 6.60
C SER A 111 3.10 22.82 6.03
N LEU A 112 1.92 22.66 5.42
CA LEU A 112 1.50 21.40 4.79
C LEU A 112 2.33 21.09 3.55
N HIS A 113 2.68 22.10 2.74
CA HIS A 113 3.54 21.91 1.58
C HIS A 113 4.94 21.42 1.97
N SER A 114 5.54 22.05 2.99
CA SER A 114 6.86 21.67 3.51
C SER A 114 6.86 20.25 4.05
N LEU A 115 5.79 19.86 4.74
CA LEU A 115 5.61 18.52 5.29
C LEU A 115 5.44 17.45 4.20
N ILE A 116 4.76 17.77 3.09
CA ILE A 116 4.67 16.89 1.91
C ILE A 116 6.05 16.72 1.28
N GLN A 117 6.78 17.80 1.04
CA GLN A 117 8.11 17.78 0.41
C GLN A 117 9.13 16.97 1.23
N ALA A 118 9.08 17.08 2.56
CA ALA A 118 9.98 16.33 3.44
C ALA A 118 9.81 14.80 3.36
N GLN A 119 8.64 14.30 2.96
CA GLN A 119 8.43 12.87 2.74
C GLN A 119 8.84 12.39 1.34
N GLU A 120 8.94 13.29 0.37
CA GLU A 120 9.39 12.94 -0.99
C GLU A 120 10.92 12.76 -1.06
N THR A 121 11.64 13.33 -0.10
CA THR A 121 13.11 13.26 -0.01
C THR A 121 13.62 12.08 0.82
N ARG A 122 12.73 11.20 1.31
CA ARG A 122 13.08 10.00 2.09
C ARG A 122 13.03 8.76 1.22
#